data_AF-A0A9Q3USE5-F1
#
_entry.id   AF-A0A9Q3USE5-F1
#
_cell.length_a   1.000
_cell.length_b   1.000
_cell.length_c   1.000
_cell.angle_alpha   90.00
_cell.angle_beta   90.00
_cell.angle_gamma   90.00
#
_symmetry.space_group_name_H-M   'P 1'
#
loop_
_entity.id
_entity.type
_entity.pdbx_description
1 polymer ?
#
loop_
_entity_poly.entity_id
_entity_poly.type
_entity_poly.pdbx_seq_one_letter_code
_entity_poly.pdbx_strand_id
1 'polypeptide(L)'
;MKTMRSFLIGIFTVCCGSTVMKAQDVYLSIPENNIFNRSEFTSVPTRVMINPNRTNWDYTFFGFGPTAPTFTSVSGPNFTHSSSAFNLPSSTLLWQLESMGGQLPSTGLSGYLPGFQQFNTSAIRWFEPPASILFGGGFYRGNINFTFKIPASQFAANSYRAGNYSMDISQNYNDFTPRNFKTILVIPSSIRWFTTSLTKYIEISSLNDYRSTGTRVFTLDNAEIAHTTDFNLWAKAASTNIQFTSSKGVPGTRNISNIKLGGNGSALTTKALSASFQNFSPASFGVVAGNRSSFIPELYLSAEDFKNNFFEAGTYTFELNFNATSTDNSINSLQNTAVQLKVLPRSEITIPNSGRNVNFNFNTASHYTNGQSQMIPNQIVLSNNESFELYVKSDENYFKKGGLQTNINSNILQIGMDGSSVDTPLSKTPKKILFNGTPVLDRGLNIRYTIPPAGAQSLVGKENTTYSINLYYSFTAI
;
A
#
# COMPACT_ATOMS: atom_id res chain seq x y z
N MET A 1 -31.50 -70.62 33.70
CA MET A 1 -30.87 -69.76 34.74
C MET A 1 -29.66 -68.93 34.29
N LYS A 2 -29.22 -68.94 33.01
CA LYS A 2 -28.10 -68.08 32.55
C LYS A 2 -28.51 -66.78 31.83
N THR A 3 -29.76 -66.67 31.39
CA THR A 3 -30.29 -65.48 30.69
C THR A 3 -30.77 -64.37 31.62
N MET A 4 -31.06 -64.67 32.88
CA MET A 4 -31.59 -63.69 33.86
C MET A 4 -30.48 -62.89 34.58
N ARG A 5 -29.23 -63.36 34.57
CA ARG A 5 -28.08 -62.64 35.16
C ARG A 5 -27.55 -61.51 34.26
N SER A 6 -27.63 -61.66 32.94
CA SER A 6 -27.18 -60.62 31.99
C SER A 6 -28.14 -59.42 31.94
N PHE A 7 -29.43 -59.64 32.22
CA PHE A 7 -30.43 -58.57 32.25
C PHE A 7 -30.30 -57.66 33.49
N LEU A 8 -29.90 -58.22 34.64
CA LEU A 8 -29.70 -57.46 35.88
C LEU A 8 -28.38 -56.69 35.94
N ILE A 9 -27.32 -57.15 35.25
CA ILE A 9 -26.04 -56.40 35.14
C ILE A 9 -26.16 -55.24 34.14
N GLY A 10 -27.00 -55.38 33.10
CA GLY A 10 -27.32 -54.29 32.17
C GLY A 10 -28.08 -53.12 32.84
N ILE A 11 -29.01 -53.41 33.75
CA ILE A 11 -29.80 -52.37 34.43
C ILE A 11 -28.97 -51.65 35.53
N PHE A 12 -28.06 -52.33 36.21
CA PHE A 12 -27.19 -51.68 37.21
C PHE A 12 -26.07 -50.82 36.60
N THR A 13 -25.63 -51.09 35.37
CA THR A 13 -24.63 -50.26 34.66
C THR A 13 -25.29 -49.04 33.99
N VAL A 14 -26.59 -49.10 33.68
CA VAL A 14 -27.36 -47.98 33.10
C VAL A 14 -27.92 -47.03 34.18
N CYS A 15 -28.08 -47.47 35.44
CA CYS A 15 -28.62 -46.64 36.52
C CYS A 15 -27.57 -46.10 37.52
N CYS A 16 -26.28 -46.36 37.33
CA CYS A 16 -25.18 -45.81 38.14
C CYS A 16 -24.05 -45.23 37.27
N GLY A 17 -24.39 -44.78 36.06
CA GLY A 17 -23.56 -43.79 35.38
C GLY A 17 -23.60 -42.51 36.20
N SER A 18 -22.63 -42.34 37.10
CA SER A 18 -22.23 -41.02 37.53
C SER A 18 -21.92 -40.27 36.23
N THR A 19 -22.88 -39.46 35.79
CA THR A 19 -22.60 -38.40 34.85
C THR A 19 -21.63 -37.51 35.60
N VAL A 20 -20.34 -37.78 35.41
CA VAL A 20 -19.32 -36.76 35.55
C VAL A 20 -19.74 -35.75 34.48
N MET A 21 -20.63 -34.83 34.85
CA MET A 21 -20.92 -33.64 34.08
C MET A 21 -19.56 -32.95 33.96
N LYS A 22 -18.88 -33.20 32.84
CA LYS A 22 -17.68 -32.45 32.48
C LYS A 22 -18.02 -30.98 32.66
N ALA A 23 -17.14 -30.26 33.33
CA ALA A 23 -17.21 -28.82 33.43
C ALA A 23 -17.50 -28.23 32.04
N GLN A 24 -18.53 -27.39 31.95
CA GLN A 24 -18.80 -26.68 30.71
C GLN A 24 -17.74 -25.58 30.58
N ASP A 25 -16.68 -25.85 29.84
CA ASP A 25 -15.73 -24.82 29.43
C ASP A 25 -16.47 -23.76 28.59
N VAL A 26 -16.11 -22.50 28.83
CA VAL A 26 -16.71 -21.34 28.19
C VAL A 26 -15.89 -20.99 26.94
N TYR A 27 -16.46 -21.21 25.75
CA TYR A 27 -15.82 -20.86 24.48
C TYR A 27 -16.36 -19.53 23.97
N LEU A 28 -15.45 -18.57 23.75
CA LEU A 28 -15.73 -17.25 23.23
C LEU A 28 -15.04 -17.08 21.88
N SER A 29 -15.78 -17.27 20.79
CA SER A 29 -15.30 -17.00 19.44
C SER A 29 -15.24 -15.50 19.19
N ILE A 30 -14.03 -14.96 19.06
CA ILE A 30 -13.83 -13.53 18.85
C ILE A 30 -13.88 -13.23 17.35
N PRO A 31 -14.82 -12.39 16.87
CA PRO A 31 -14.90 -12.09 15.45
C PRO A 31 -13.66 -11.36 14.97
N GLU A 32 -13.18 -11.69 13.77
CA GLU A 32 -12.03 -11.02 13.14
C GLU A 32 -12.22 -9.51 13.04
N ASN A 33 -13.46 -9.06 12.84
CA ASN A 33 -13.79 -7.64 12.69
C ASN A 33 -13.51 -6.86 13.98
N ASN A 34 -13.73 -7.46 15.14
CA ASN A 34 -13.42 -6.84 16.43
C ASN A 34 -11.91 -6.66 16.61
N ILE A 35 -11.14 -7.69 16.26
CA ILE A 35 -9.68 -7.68 16.33
C ILE A 35 -9.14 -6.61 15.35
N PHE A 36 -9.53 -6.69 14.08
CA PHE A 36 -8.98 -5.86 13.03
C PHE A 36 -9.43 -4.42 13.14
N ASN A 37 -10.70 -4.13 13.44
CA ASN A 37 -11.18 -2.75 13.62
C ASN A 37 -10.90 -2.21 15.02
N ARG A 38 -10.36 -3.03 15.92
CA ARG A 38 -10.14 -2.70 17.34
C ARG A 38 -11.43 -2.24 18.00
N SER A 39 -12.55 -2.87 17.64
CA SER A 39 -13.86 -2.56 18.17
C SER A 39 -14.20 -3.48 19.33
N GLU A 40 -14.83 -2.93 20.35
CA GLU A 40 -15.25 -3.67 21.54
C GLU A 40 -16.06 -4.92 21.18
N PHE A 41 -15.72 -6.04 21.80
CA PHE A 41 -16.49 -7.27 21.74
C PHE A 41 -17.29 -7.42 23.03
N THR A 42 -18.57 -7.78 22.92
CA THR A 42 -19.40 -8.20 24.05
C THR A 42 -20.10 -9.49 23.66
N SER A 43 -19.98 -10.52 24.49
CA SER A 43 -20.65 -11.79 24.27
C SER A 43 -22.13 -11.67 24.56
N VAL A 44 -22.93 -12.59 24.02
CA VAL A 44 -24.26 -12.85 24.58
C VAL A 44 -24.11 -13.42 26.00
N PRO A 45 -25.16 -13.32 26.85
CA PRO A 45 -25.20 -14.00 28.13
C PRO A 45 -24.88 -15.49 27.97
N THR A 46 -23.77 -15.91 28.57
CA THR A 46 -23.21 -17.24 28.38
C THR A 46 -23.35 -18.04 29.66
N ARG A 47 -23.96 -19.22 29.58
CA ARG A 47 -24.08 -20.13 30.72
C ARG A 47 -22.69 -20.63 31.12
N VAL A 48 -22.28 -20.30 32.34
CA VAL A 48 -21.00 -20.74 32.91
C VAL A 48 -21.21 -21.87 33.91
N MET A 49 -22.23 -21.74 34.75
CA MET A 49 -22.55 -22.72 35.79
C MET A 49 -24.05 -22.99 35.83
N ILE A 50 -24.42 -24.04 36.56
CA ILE A 50 -25.81 -24.38 36.88
C ILE A 50 -25.91 -24.52 38.39
N ASN A 51 -27.02 -24.02 38.92
CA ASN A 51 -27.47 -24.32 40.27
C ASN A 51 -28.73 -25.22 40.18
N PRO A 52 -28.59 -26.53 40.39
CA PRO A 52 -29.71 -27.46 40.26
C PRO A 52 -30.64 -27.49 41.48
N ASN A 53 -30.17 -27.10 42.67
CA ASN A 53 -30.78 -27.55 43.92
C ASN A 53 -31.32 -26.44 44.83
N ARG A 54 -30.92 -25.17 44.67
CA ARG A 54 -31.20 -24.13 45.69
C ARG A 54 -31.87 -22.87 45.12
N THR A 55 -32.77 -22.25 45.88
CA THR A 55 -33.41 -20.96 45.50
C THR A 55 -33.05 -19.83 46.47
N ASN A 56 -32.10 -20.07 47.37
CA ASN A 56 -31.68 -19.16 48.42
C ASN A 56 -30.18 -19.31 48.67
N TRP A 57 -29.58 -18.24 49.17
CA TRP A 57 -28.24 -18.29 49.74
C TRP A 57 -28.29 -19.05 51.07
N ASP A 58 -27.21 -19.72 51.45
CA ASP A 58 -27.07 -20.30 52.80
C ASP A 58 -27.11 -19.17 53.83
N TYR A 59 -28.29 -18.91 54.37
CA TYR A 59 -28.45 -18.15 55.61
C TYR A 59 -28.66 -19.18 56.72
N THR A 60 -27.74 -19.22 57.68
CA THR A 60 -27.95 -19.97 58.91
C THR A 60 -29.21 -19.45 59.60
N PHE A 61 -30.25 -20.27 59.60
CA PHE A 61 -31.45 -20.08 60.39
C PHE A 61 -31.07 -20.29 61.87
N PHE A 62 -31.46 -19.35 62.76
CA PHE A 62 -31.16 -19.28 64.22
C PHE A 62 -30.02 -18.36 64.71
N GLY A 63 -29.99 -17.09 64.31
CA GLY A 63 -29.54 -16.01 65.20
C GLY A 63 -28.05 -15.92 65.59
N PHE A 64 -27.19 -16.80 65.08
CA PHE A 64 -25.74 -16.60 65.09
C PHE A 64 -25.32 -16.08 63.71
N GLY A 65 -24.56 -14.98 63.70
CA GLY A 65 -24.35 -14.08 62.56
C GLY A 65 -23.99 -14.75 61.22
N PRO A 66 -24.18 -14.03 60.10
CA PRO A 66 -24.11 -14.61 58.76
C PRO A 66 -22.72 -15.16 58.44
N THR A 67 -22.61 -16.43 58.06
CA THR A 67 -21.64 -16.80 57.02
C THR A 67 -22.22 -16.34 55.71
N ALA A 68 -22.11 -15.04 55.39
CA ALA A 68 -22.55 -14.53 54.09
C ALA A 68 -21.76 -15.27 53.01
N PRO A 69 -22.39 -16.12 52.17
CA PRO A 69 -21.62 -16.77 51.12
C PRO A 69 -21.34 -15.72 50.04
N THR A 70 -20.21 -15.04 50.16
CA THR A 70 -19.70 -14.22 49.06
C THR A 70 -19.36 -15.18 47.93
N PHE A 71 -20.09 -15.09 46.81
CA PHE A 71 -19.74 -15.85 45.61
C PHE A 71 -18.49 -15.20 45.02
N THR A 72 -17.38 -15.91 45.09
CA THR A 72 -16.09 -15.46 44.57
C THR A 72 -15.50 -16.45 43.58
N SER A 73 -14.66 -15.93 42.70
CA SER A 73 -13.80 -16.76 41.85
C SER A 73 -12.36 -16.28 41.89
N VAL A 74 -11.45 -17.22 41.67
CA VAL A 74 -10.02 -16.99 41.41
C VAL A 74 -9.71 -17.54 40.02
N SER A 75 -8.81 -16.89 39.30
CA SER A 75 -8.38 -17.31 37.97
C SER A 75 -6.87 -17.43 37.84
N GLY A 76 -6.41 -18.04 36.76
CA GLY A 76 -5.01 -17.98 36.34
C GLY A 76 -4.52 -16.54 36.06
N PRO A 77 -3.18 -16.33 36.02
CA PRO A 77 -2.60 -15.01 35.80
C PRO A 77 -2.78 -14.47 34.37
N ASN A 78 -2.79 -15.36 33.37
CA ASN A 78 -2.86 -15.04 31.95
C ASN A 78 -3.71 -16.08 31.20
N PHE A 79 -4.19 -15.73 30.01
CA PHE A 79 -4.69 -16.70 29.05
C PHE A 79 -3.51 -17.28 28.26
N THR A 80 -3.32 -18.59 28.34
CA THR A 80 -2.19 -19.29 27.71
C THR A 80 -2.63 -19.89 26.38
N HIS A 81 -1.86 -19.64 25.31
CA HIS A 81 -2.13 -20.23 24.01
C HIS A 81 -1.90 -21.75 24.00
N SER A 82 -2.77 -22.51 23.34
CA SER A 82 -2.76 -23.97 23.39
C SER A 82 -1.55 -24.64 22.73
N SER A 83 -0.90 -23.97 21.78
CA SER A 83 0.16 -24.54 20.93
C SER A 83 1.41 -23.66 20.81
N SER A 84 1.52 -22.60 21.60
CA SER A 84 2.65 -21.66 21.51
C SER A 84 2.93 -21.00 22.86
N ALA A 85 4.04 -20.28 22.97
CA ALA A 85 4.41 -19.54 24.19
C ALA A 85 3.70 -18.18 24.32
N PHE A 86 2.76 -17.86 23.42
CA PHE A 86 2.05 -16.57 23.45
C PHE A 86 0.97 -16.56 24.53
N ASN A 87 0.88 -15.44 25.25
CA ASN A 87 -0.07 -15.25 26.33
C ASN A 87 -0.81 -13.92 26.15
N LEU A 88 -2.07 -13.88 26.58
CA LEU A 88 -2.82 -12.64 26.72
C LEU A 88 -2.98 -12.33 28.22
N PRO A 89 -2.84 -11.06 28.65
CA PRO A 89 -3.00 -10.71 30.06
C PRO A 89 -4.44 -10.96 30.53
N SER A 90 -4.61 -11.24 31.82
CA SER A 90 -5.92 -11.42 32.46
C SER A 90 -6.85 -10.21 32.31
N SER A 91 -6.30 -9.01 32.12
CA SER A 91 -7.06 -7.79 31.80
C SER A 91 -7.67 -7.78 30.39
N THR A 92 -7.32 -8.74 29.52
CA THR A 92 -7.82 -8.79 28.13
C THR A 92 -9.33 -9.00 28.09
N LEU A 93 -9.84 -9.87 28.96
CA LEU A 93 -11.25 -10.23 29.02
C LEU A 93 -11.82 -9.74 30.35
N LEU A 94 -12.92 -9.01 30.27
CA LEU A 94 -13.74 -8.65 31.40
C LEU A 94 -14.98 -9.54 31.42
N TRP A 95 -15.55 -9.73 32.60
CA TRP A 95 -16.76 -10.51 32.77
C TRP A 95 -17.63 -9.94 33.88
N GLN A 96 -18.94 -10.10 33.74
CA GLN A 96 -19.95 -9.60 34.65
C GLN A 96 -21.02 -10.67 34.84
N LEU A 97 -21.49 -10.83 36.08
CA LEU A 97 -22.62 -11.69 36.39
C LEU A 97 -23.91 -11.07 35.80
N GLU A 98 -24.54 -11.77 34.86
CA GLU A 98 -25.73 -11.30 34.16
C GLU A 98 -27.01 -11.78 34.83
N SER A 99 -27.09 -13.07 35.16
CA SER A 99 -28.28 -13.66 35.77
C SER A 99 -28.01 -14.96 36.51
N MET A 100 -28.85 -15.24 37.49
CA MET A 100 -28.96 -16.53 38.18
C MET A 100 -30.41 -17.03 38.08
N GLY A 101 -30.60 -18.18 37.44
CA GLY A 101 -31.93 -18.75 37.20
C GLY A 101 -32.83 -17.86 36.34
N GLY A 102 -32.25 -17.09 35.42
CA GLY A 102 -32.96 -16.22 34.48
C GLY A 102 -33.30 -14.82 34.97
N GLN A 103 -32.90 -14.45 36.19
CA GLN A 103 -33.08 -13.10 36.72
C GLN A 103 -31.77 -12.54 37.30
N LEU A 104 -31.68 -11.21 37.35
CA LEU A 104 -30.58 -10.55 38.05
C LEU A 104 -30.70 -10.86 39.56
N PRO A 105 -29.61 -11.29 40.23
CA PRO A 105 -29.66 -11.57 41.65
C PRO A 105 -30.05 -10.32 42.46
N SER A 106 -30.99 -10.46 43.40
CA SER A 106 -31.38 -9.35 44.27
C SER A 106 -30.32 -9.09 45.33
N THR A 107 -29.77 -7.88 45.35
CA THR A 107 -28.77 -7.44 46.34
C THR A 107 -29.38 -6.78 47.58
N GLY A 108 -30.67 -6.45 47.58
CA GLY A 108 -31.28 -5.65 48.66
C GLY A 108 -30.58 -4.29 48.87
N LEU A 109 -30.77 -3.68 50.04
CA LEU A 109 -30.28 -2.31 50.33
C LEU A 109 -28.76 -2.22 50.60
N SER A 110 -28.11 -3.32 50.96
CA SER A 110 -26.69 -3.34 51.36
C SER A 110 -25.85 -4.42 50.68
N GLY A 111 -26.41 -5.15 49.72
CA GLY A 111 -25.66 -6.14 48.95
C GLY A 111 -24.89 -5.50 47.79
N TYR A 112 -24.00 -6.27 47.20
CA TYR A 112 -23.08 -5.80 46.17
C TYR A 112 -23.15 -6.70 44.93
N LEU A 113 -23.41 -6.08 43.78
CA LEU A 113 -23.33 -6.71 42.46
C LEU A 113 -22.42 -5.84 41.58
N PRO A 114 -21.16 -6.24 41.37
CA PRO A 114 -20.22 -5.47 40.59
C PRO A 114 -20.57 -5.44 39.09
N GLY A 115 -20.04 -4.42 38.43
CA GLY A 115 -19.98 -4.35 36.96
C GLY A 115 -18.99 -5.35 36.36
N PHE A 116 -18.54 -5.08 35.14
CA PHE A 116 -17.44 -5.81 34.52
C PHE A 116 -16.17 -5.76 35.37
N GLN A 117 -15.62 -6.93 35.68
CA GLN A 117 -14.35 -7.08 36.38
C GLN A 117 -13.37 -7.87 35.52
N GLN A 118 -12.07 -7.64 35.74
CA GLN A 118 -11.00 -8.42 35.12
C GLN A 118 -10.78 -9.73 35.85
N PHE A 119 -10.13 -10.70 35.21
CA PHE A 119 -9.63 -11.91 35.85
C PHE A 119 -8.49 -11.58 36.85
N ASN A 120 -8.40 -12.32 37.94
CA ASN A 120 -7.44 -12.07 39.02
C ASN A 120 -7.08 -13.37 39.76
N THR A 121 -5.80 -13.49 40.13
CA THR A 121 -5.30 -14.58 40.98
C THR A 121 -5.74 -14.45 42.44
N SER A 122 -6.27 -13.29 42.83
CA SER A 122 -6.97 -13.05 44.09
C SER A 122 -8.49 -13.19 43.92
N ALA A 123 -9.19 -13.50 45.01
CA ALA A 123 -10.64 -13.71 44.98
C ALA A 123 -11.38 -12.44 44.54
N ILE A 124 -12.12 -12.54 43.43
CA ILE A 124 -13.03 -11.52 42.94
C ILE A 124 -14.43 -11.84 43.44
N ARG A 125 -15.16 -10.85 43.94
CA ARG A 125 -16.55 -11.00 44.38
C ARG A 125 -17.49 -10.79 43.21
N TRP A 126 -18.47 -11.67 43.02
CA TRP A 126 -19.50 -11.56 41.98
C TRP A 126 -20.87 -11.26 42.54
N PHE A 127 -21.09 -11.63 43.80
CA PHE A 127 -22.30 -11.31 44.53
C PHE A 127 -22.02 -11.32 46.03
N GLU A 128 -22.51 -10.30 46.72
CA GLU A 128 -22.55 -10.23 48.18
C GLU A 128 -23.98 -9.96 48.64
N PRO A 129 -24.59 -10.85 49.44
CA PRO A 129 -25.95 -10.63 49.94
C PRO A 129 -26.02 -9.46 50.91
N PRO A 130 -27.21 -8.85 51.12
CA PRO A 130 -27.39 -7.81 52.13
C PRO A 130 -27.16 -8.36 53.54
N ALA A 131 -26.63 -7.54 54.44
CA ALA A 131 -26.26 -7.93 55.81
C ALA A 131 -27.48 -8.26 56.70
N SER A 132 -28.69 -7.86 56.29
CA SER A 132 -29.94 -8.12 57.03
C SER A 132 -30.74 -9.27 56.42
N ILE A 133 -30.94 -10.32 57.20
CA ILE A 133 -31.85 -11.47 56.96
C ILE A 133 -33.34 -11.09 56.76
N LEU A 134 -33.74 -9.86 57.12
CA LEU A 134 -35.13 -9.39 57.04
C LEU A 134 -35.60 -9.04 55.62
N PHE A 135 -34.69 -8.84 54.67
CA PHE A 135 -35.01 -8.53 53.28
C PHE A 135 -34.33 -9.57 52.38
N GLY A 136 -34.98 -10.73 52.27
CA GLY A 136 -34.46 -11.94 51.63
C GLY A 136 -33.78 -11.69 50.27
N GLY A 137 -32.45 -11.82 50.26
CA GLY A 137 -31.71 -12.04 49.01
C GLY A 137 -31.87 -13.50 48.62
N GLY A 138 -32.60 -13.77 47.55
CA GLY A 138 -32.71 -15.08 46.93
C GLY A 138 -32.17 -15.06 45.51
N PHE A 139 -31.88 -16.23 44.95
CA PHE A 139 -31.56 -16.38 43.55
C PHE A 139 -32.33 -17.58 42.99
N TYR A 140 -32.67 -17.54 41.72
CA TYR A 140 -33.48 -18.61 41.14
C TYR A 140 -32.63 -19.84 40.83
N ARG A 141 -33.24 -21.02 40.95
CA ARG A 141 -32.64 -22.27 40.42
C ARG A 141 -32.45 -22.12 38.91
N GLY A 142 -31.38 -22.72 38.39
CA GLY A 142 -31.13 -22.78 36.96
C GLY A 142 -29.76 -22.25 36.55
N ASN A 143 -29.69 -21.72 35.34
CA ASN A 143 -28.44 -21.30 34.71
C ASN A 143 -27.87 -20.04 35.38
N ILE A 144 -26.56 -20.03 35.59
CA ILE A 144 -25.79 -18.87 36.02
C ILE A 144 -25.05 -18.37 34.78
N ASN A 145 -25.48 -17.22 34.29
CA ASN A 145 -24.97 -16.64 33.06
C ASN A 145 -24.06 -15.46 33.36
N PHE A 146 -22.97 -15.38 32.60
CA PHE A 146 -22.07 -14.23 32.59
C PHE A 146 -22.04 -13.60 31.20
N THR A 147 -21.87 -12.29 31.17
CA THR A 147 -21.57 -11.53 29.97
C THR A 147 -20.08 -11.23 29.96
N PHE A 148 -19.42 -11.43 28.83
CA PHE A 148 -17.99 -11.22 28.66
C PHE A 148 -17.73 -10.05 27.72
N LYS A 149 -16.64 -9.30 27.95
CA LYS A 149 -16.31 -8.11 27.17
C LYS A 149 -14.81 -7.99 26.95
N ILE A 150 -14.40 -7.70 25.72
CA ILE A 150 -13.02 -7.29 25.39
C ILE A 150 -13.08 -5.82 24.98
N PRO A 151 -12.58 -4.89 25.81
CA PRO A 151 -12.52 -3.47 25.45
C PRO A 151 -11.70 -3.22 24.19
N ALA A 152 -12.07 -2.20 23.41
CA ALA A 152 -11.33 -1.75 22.23
C ALA A 152 -9.82 -1.54 22.48
N SER A 153 -9.47 -1.01 23.67
CA SER A 153 -8.08 -0.78 24.08
C SER A 153 -7.27 -2.08 24.20
N GLN A 154 -7.89 -3.20 24.57
CA GLN A 154 -7.21 -4.49 24.65
C GLN A 154 -6.87 -5.03 23.26
N PHE A 155 -7.74 -4.81 22.26
CA PHE A 155 -7.43 -5.13 20.86
C PHE A 155 -6.25 -4.34 20.31
N ALA A 156 -6.11 -3.07 20.71
CA ALA A 156 -4.98 -2.23 20.30
C ALA A 156 -3.66 -2.58 21.02
N ALA A 157 -3.73 -2.96 22.30
CA ALA A 157 -2.55 -3.18 23.14
C ALA A 157 -1.91 -4.56 22.99
N ASN A 158 -2.67 -5.58 22.57
CA ASN A 158 -2.20 -6.97 22.54
C ASN A 158 -2.10 -7.51 21.10
N SER A 159 -1.32 -8.58 20.94
CA SER A 159 -1.17 -9.33 19.69
C SER A 159 -1.98 -10.63 19.74
N TYR A 160 -3.06 -10.72 18.98
CA TYR A 160 -3.94 -11.89 18.96
C TYR A 160 -3.54 -12.84 17.84
N ARG A 161 -2.75 -13.87 18.16
CA ARG A 161 -2.44 -14.95 17.21
C ARG A 161 -3.60 -15.95 17.12
N ALA A 162 -3.84 -16.49 15.93
CA ALA A 162 -4.88 -17.48 15.69
C ALA A 162 -4.69 -18.75 16.54
N GLY A 163 -5.78 -19.25 17.09
CA GLY A 163 -5.81 -20.41 17.98
C GLY A 163 -6.58 -20.15 19.27
N ASN A 164 -6.41 -21.04 20.24
CA ASN A 164 -7.18 -21.04 21.48
C ASN A 164 -6.31 -20.55 22.64
N TYR A 165 -6.79 -19.55 23.37
CA TYR A 165 -6.18 -19.11 24.63
C TYR A 165 -7.08 -19.51 25.79
N SER A 166 -6.55 -20.27 26.74
CA SER A 166 -7.32 -20.78 27.87
C SER A 166 -6.86 -20.22 29.21
N MET A 167 -7.81 -20.02 30.12
CA MET A 167 -7.56 -19.66 31.51
C MET A 167 -8.42 -20.52 32.44
N ASP A 168 -7.79 -21.11 33.44
CA ASP A 168 -8.49 -21.87 34.48
C ASP A 168 -9.13 -20.93 35.49
N ILE A 169 -10.37 -21.25 35.89
CA ILE A 169 -11.17 -20.51 36.87
C ILE A 169 -11.68 -21.48 37.92
N SER A 170 -11.55 -21.08 39.19
CA SER A 170 -12.05 -21.81 40.35
C SER A 170 -12.98 -20.92 41.16
N GLN A 171 -14.10 -21.48 41.64
CA GLN A 171 -15.07 -20.75 42.45
C GLN A 171 -15.30 -21.40 43.81
N ASN A 172 -15.76 -20.61 44.78
CA ASN A 172 -15.83 -21.00 46.20
C ASN A 172 -17.17 -21.58 46.67
N TYR A 173 -18.20 -21.58 45.82
CA TYR A 173 -19.57 -21.96 46.13
C TYR A 173 -19.90 -23.39 45.63
N ASN A 174 -19.93 -24.36 46.55
CA ASN A 174 -20.01 -25.79 46.23
C ASN A 174 -21.29 -26.22 45.49
N ASP A 175 -22.39 -25.47 45.62
CA ASP A 175 -23.65 -25.82 44.94
C ASP A 175 -23.68 -25.43 43.46
N PHE A 176 -22.71 -24.62 43.00
CA PHE A 176 -22.59 -24.25 41.60
C PHE A 176 -21.69 -25.25 40.88
N THR A 177 -22.25 -25.90 39.87
CA THR A 177 -21.52 -26.88 39.06
C THR A 177 -21.33 -26.35 37.64
N PRO A 178 -20.10 -26.40 37.09
CA PRO A 178 -18.88 -26.93 37.71
C PRO A 178 -18.20 -25.96 38.68
N ARG A 179 -17.42 -26.50 39.62
CA ARG A 179 -16.58 -25.71 40.55
C ARG A 179 -15.30 -25.17 39.91
N ASN A 180 -14.77 -25.88 38.93
CA ASN A 180 -13.63 -25.46 38.14
C ASN A 180 -14.00 -25.57 36.67
N PHE A 181 -13.67 -24.57 35.88
CA PHE A 181 -13.92 -24.54 34.43
C PHE A 181 -12.86 -23.69 33.74
N LYS A 182 -12.77 -23.79 32.42
CA LYS A 182 -11.93 -22.91 31.62
C LYS A 182 -12.74 -21.85 30.90
N THR A 183 -12.17 -20.67 30.76
CA THR A 183 -12.61 -19.71 29.74
C THR A 183 -11.59 -19.72 28.61
N ILE A 184 -12.10 -19.90 27.39
CA ILE A 184 -11.31 -20.11 26.18
C ILE A 184 -11.67 -19.04 25.16
N LEU A 185 -10.70 -18.20 24.81
CA LEU A 185 -10.80 -17.28 23.69
C LEU A 185 -10.37 -18.01 22.41
N VAL A 186 -11.26 -18.04 21.41
CA VAL A 186 -10.98 -18.64 20.11
C VAL A 186 -10.73 -17.52 19.11
N ILE A 187 -9.47 -17.39 18.67
CA ILE A 187 -9.03 -16.40 17.69
C ILE A 187 -8.98 -17.04 16.30
N PRO A 188 -9.73 -16.52 15.31
CA PRO A 188 -9.74 -17.09 13.96
C PRO A 188 -8.41 -16.85 13.24
N SER A 189 -8.06 -17.73 12.29
CA SER A 189 -6.99 -17.49 11.32
C SER A 189 -7.52 -16.60 10.20
N SER A 190 -6.96 -15.40 10.07
CA SER A 190 -7.41 -14.43 9.06
C SER A 190 -6.31 -13.45 8.67
N ILE A 191 -6.33 -13.02 7.40
CA ILE A 191 -5.49 -11.98 6.81
C ILE A 191 -6.39 -11.14 5.90
N ARG A 192 -6.33 -9.81 6.04
CA ARG A 192 -7.17 -8.90 5.27
C ARG A 192 -6.45 -7.58 4.99
N TRP A 193 -6.48 -7.14 3.73
CA TRP A 193 -6.12 -5.76 3.38
C TRP A 193 -7.04 -4.77 4.08
N PHE A 194 -6.46 -3.84 4.83
CA PHE A 194 -7.19 -2.80 5.54
C PHE A 194 -7.23 -1.50 4.74
N THR A 195 -6.14 -1.19 4.04
CA THR A 195 -6.10 -0.13 3.03
C THR A 195 -6.83 -0.59 1.77
N THR A 196 -7.68 0.26 1.21
CA THR A 196 -8.26 0.04 -0.12
C THR A 196 -7.27 0.47 -1.18
N SER A 197 -6.98 -0.41 -2.14
CA SER A 197 -6.14 -0.04 -3.27
C SER A 197 -6.88 0.84 -4.26
N LEU A 198 -6.24 1.96 -4.60
CA LEU A 198 -6.71 2.94 -5.58
C LEU A 198 -5.77 2.95 -6.77
N THR A 199 -6.25 3.54 -7.88
CA THR A 199 -5.38 3.90 -9.00
C THR A 199 -4.34 4.92 -8.53
N LYS A 200 -3.05 4.59 -8.66
CA LYS A 200 -1.96 5.54 -8.44
C LYS A 200 -1.71 6.35 -9.70
N TYR A 201 -1.88 7.67 -9.61
CA TYR A 201 -1.51 8.61 -10.67
C TYR A 201 -0.18 9.30 -10.34
N ILE A 202 0.75 9.27 -11.30
CA ILE A 202 2.07 9.91 -11.21
C ILE A 202 2.23 10.79 -12.44
N GLU A 203 2.54 12.06 -12.26
CA GLU A 203 2.76 13.00 -13.35
C GLU A 203 4.23 13.42 -13.44
N ILE A 204 4.78 13.37 -14.65
CA ILE A 204 6.12 13.86 -14.96
C ILE A 204 5.98 15.06 -15.89
N SER A 205 6.47 16.21 -15.42
CA SER A 205 6.22 17.49 -16.06
C SER A 205 7.49 18.28 -16.37
N SER A 206 8.69 17.74 -16.13
CA SER A 206 9.95 18.44 -16.33
C SER A 206 10.97 17.61 -17.11
N LEU A 207 11.66 18.22 -18.09
CA LEU A 207 12.77 17.56 -18.79
C LEU A 207 13.98 17.32 -17.88
N ASN A 208 14.16 18.16 -16.85
CA ASN A 208 15.26 18.01 -15.88
C ASN A 208 15.16 16.69 -15.08
N ASP A 209 13.96 16.12 -14.99
CA ASP A 209 13.75 14.82 -14.36
C ASP A 209 14.56 13.70 -15.03
N TYR A 210 14.73 13.81 -16.35
CA TYR A 210 15.46 12.84 -17.18
C TYR A 210 16.97 13.12 -17.25
N ARG A 211 17.42 14.27 -16.73
CA ARG A 211 18.83 14.63 -16.61
C ARG A 211 19.45 14.18 -15.29
N SER A 212 18.62 13.79 -14.32
CA SER A 212 19.08 13.24 -13.04
C SER A 212 19.68 11.84 -13.24
N THR A 213 20.77 11.56 -12.52
CA THR A 213 21.44 10.24 -12.51
C THR A 213 20.89 9.31 -11.43
N GLY A 214 20.05 9.82 -10.52
CA GLY A 214 19.48 9.04 -9.43
C GLY A 214 18.29 8.17 -9.85
N THR A 215 18.13 7.03 -9.18
CA THR A 215 16.93 6.19 -9.29
C THR A 215 15.68 7.00 -8.92
N ARG A 216 14.67 6.98 -9.78
CA ARG A 216 13.36 7.55 -9.48
C ARG A 216 12.59 6.61 -8.58
N VAL A 217 11.98 7.16 -7.54
CA VAL A 217 11.18 6.42 -6.58
C VAL A 217 9.78 6.99 -6.57
N PHE A 218 8.78 6.14 -6.78
CA PHE A 218 7.38 6.51 -6.73
C PHE A 218 6.67 5.71 -5.63
N THR A 219 6.10 6.40 -4.65
CA THR A 219 5.34 5.75 -3.58
C THR A 219 3.96 5.26 -4.06
N LEU A 220 3.56 4.07 -3.64
CA LEU A 220 2.21 3.53 -3.82
C LEU A 220 1.30 3.80 -2.61
N ASP A 221 1.67 4.78 -1.78
CA ASP A 221 1.01 5.15 -0.54
C ASP A 221 1.13 4.08 0.55
N ASN A 222 0.62 4.37 1.75
CA ASN A 222 0.71 3.45 2.87
C ASN A 222 -0.19 2.23 2.65
N ALA A 223 0.37 1.03 2.79
CA ALA A 223 -0.33 -0.24 2.82
C ALA A 223 -0.52 -0.69 4.27
N GLU A 224 -1.71 -1.15 4.62
CA GLU A 224 -1.99 -1.76 5.92
C GLU A 224 -2.71 -3.09 5.73
N ILE A 225 -2.19 -4.14 6.38
CA ILE A 225 -2.77 -5.48 6.40
C ILE A 225 -3.09 -5.82 7.85
N ALA A 226 -4.32 -6.25 8.10
CA ALA A 226 -4.73 -6.81 9.37
C ALA A 226 -4.59 -8.33 9.35
N HIS A 227 -4.04 -8.94 10.40
CA HIS A 227 -3.73 -10.37 10.41
C HIS A 227 -3.65 -10.96 11.83
N THR A 228 -4.01 -12.23 11.95
CA THR A 228 -3.86 -13.05 13.17
C THR A 228 -2.86 -14.20 12.99
N THR A 229 -2.26 -14.32 11.81
CA THR A 229 -1.20 -15.29 11.50
C THR A 229 -0.05 -14.59 10.81
N ASP A 230 1.15 -15.15 10.94
CA ASP A 230 2.31 -14.60 10.25
C ASP A 230 2.12 -14.77 8.73
N PHE A 231 2.53 -13.77 7.95
CA PHE A 231 2.31 -13.76 6.50
C PHE A 231 3.53 -13.29 5.72
N ASN A 232 3.56 -13.62 4.43
CA ASN A 232 4.47 -13.07 3.44
C ASN A 232 3.70 -12.25 2.41
N LEU A 233 4.21 -11.07 2.07
CA LEU A 233 3.76 -10.29 0.92
C LEU A 233 4.37 -10.84 -0.37
N TRP A 234 3.50 -11.28 -1.26
CA TRP A 234 3.80 -11.62 -2.64
C TRP A 234 3.23 -10.56 -3.56
N ALA A 235 3.88 -10.34 -4.70
CA ALA A 235 3.33 -9.46 -5.72
C ALA A 235 3.70 -9.95 -7.12
N LYS A 236 2.89 -9.54 -8.10
CA LYS A 236 3.18 -9.63 -9.52
C LYS A 236 2.59 -8.43 -10.25
N ALA A 237 3.02 -8.21 -11.48
CA ALA A 237 2.26 -7.42 -12.43
C ALA A 237 1.22 -8.31 -13.14
N ALA A 238 0.11 -7.71 -13.57
CA ALA A 238 -0.92 -8.42 -14.33
C ALA A 238 -0.42 -8.89 -15.71
N SER A 239 0.61 -8.24 -16.26
CA SER A 239 1.22 -8.55 -17.56
C SER A 239 2.72 -8.31 -17.55
N THR A 240 3.46 -8.93 -18.49
CA THR A 240 4.88 -8.63 -18.75
C THR A 240 5.08 -7.27 -19.43
N ASN A 241 4.01 -6.70 -19.99
CA ASN A 241 4.05 -5.45 -20.75
C ASN A 241 3.28 -4.34 -20.03
N ILE A 242 3.94 -3.21 -19.86
CA ILE A 242 3.33 -1.92 -19.54
C ILE A 242 2.67 -1.41 -20.83
N GLN A 243 1.40 -1.03 -20.73
CA GLN A 243 0.69 -0.41 -21.85
C GLN A 243 1.10 1.05 -21.96
N PHE A 244 1.38 1.52 -23.16
CA PHE A 244 1.71 2.91 -23.43
C PHE A 244 0.75 3.45 -24.48
N THR A 245 0.31 4.69 -24.29
CA THR A 245 -0.43 5.46 -25.28
C THR A 245 0.21 6.82 -25.37
N SER A 246 0.74 7.17 -26.54
CA SER A 246 1.36 8.49 -26.74
C SER A 246 0.34 9.61 -26.54
N SER A 247 0.83 10.83 -26.35
CA SER A 247 0.02 12.06 -26.34
C SER A 247 -0.86 12.23 -27.58
N LYS A 248 -0.52 11.57 -28.70
CA LYS A 248 -1.27 11.55 -29.96
C LYS A 248 -2.19 10.34 -30.13
N GLY A 249 -2.25 9.46 -29.13
CA GLY A 249 -3.10 8.26 -29.15
C GLY A 249 -2.48 7.04 -29.81
N VAL A 250 -1.17 7.05 -30.11
CA VAL A 250 -0.49 5.89 -30.71
C VAL A 250 -0.21 4.86 -29.61
N PRO A 251 -0.67 3.61 -29.74
CA PRO A 251 -0.42 2.57 -28.75
C PRO A 251 1.02 2.02 -28.87
N GLY A 252 1.56 1.59 -27.75
CA GLY A 252 2.84 0.89 -27.67
C GLY A 252 2.98 0.12 -26.36
N THR A 253 4.11 -0.52 -26.16
CA THR A 253 4.40 -1.27 -24.93
C THR A 253 5.81 -1.00 -24.42
N ARG A 254 6.03 -1.25 -23.12
CA ARG A 254 7.34 -1.30 -22.46
C ARG A 254 7.42 -2.56 -21.59
N ASN A 255 8.62 -3.05 -21.31
CA ASN A 255 8.78 -4.21 -20.44
C ASN A 255 8.56 -3.84 -18.97
N ILE A 256 7.76 -4.63 -18.25
CA ILE A 256 7.51 -4.43 -16.82
C ILE A 256 8.76 -4.63 -15.96
N SER A 257 9.73 -5.42 -16.41
CA SER A 257 10.98 -5.68 -15.68
C SER A 257 11.84 -4.44 -15.47
N ASN A 258 11.59 -3.37 -16.24
CA ASN A 258 12.27 -2.09 -16.10
C ASN A 258 11.86 -1.36 -14.81
N ILE A 259 10.73 -1.75 -14.20
CA ILE A 259 10.28 -1.23 -12.90
C ILE A 259 10.54 -2.28 -11.82
N LYS A 260 11.13 -1.85 -10.71
CA LYS A 260 11.30 -2.69 -9.51
C LYS A 260 10.27 -2.30 -8.46
N LEU A 261 9.75 -3.27 -7.73
CA LEU A 261 8.93 -3.06 -6.55
C LEU A 261 9.79 -3.31 -5.31
N GLY A 262 9.65 -2.44 -4.32
CA GLY A 262 10.27 -2.58 -3.00
C GLY A 262 9.49 -1.76 -1.98
N GLY A 263 10.16 -1.22 -0.97
CA GLY A 263 9.55 -0.31 -0.03
C GLY A 263 10.56 0.54 0.73
N ASN A 264 10.05 1.57 1.40
CA ASN A 264 10.88 2.44 2.22
C ASN A 264 11.29 1.70 3.52
N GLY A 265 12.52 1.18 3.56
CA GLY A 265 13.08 0.47 4.70
C GLY A 265 13.23 -1.04 4.50
N SER A 266 13.35 -1.79 5.59
CA SER A 266 13.65 -3.23 5.57
C SER A 266 12.43 -4.14 5.49
N ALA A 267 11.22 -3.59 5.35
CA ALA A 267 9.98 -4.38 5.31
C ALA A 267 9.85 -5.18 4.00
N LEU A 268 10.38 -4.66 2.89
CA LEU A 268 10.27 -5.26 1.57
C LEU A 268 11.66 -5.37 0.91
N THR A 269 11.90 -6.47 0.21
CA THR A 269 13.08 -6.68 -0.63
C THR A 269 12.81 -6.12 -2.02
N THR A 270 13.68 -5.24 -2.54
CA THR A 270 13.51 -4.66 -3.87
C THR A 270 13.84 -5.66 -4.98
N LYS A 271 12.88 -5.96 -5.86
CA LYS A 271 13.03 -6.89 -7.00
C LYS A 271 12.35 -6.33 -8.25
N ALA A 272 12.84 -6.72 -9.43
CA ALA A 272 12.18 -6.41 -10.69
C ALA A 272 10.78 -7.03 -10.74
N LEU A 273 9.81 -6.27 -11.23
CA LEU A 273 8.46 -6.77 -11.42
C LEU A 273 8.43 -7.83 -12.52
N SER A 274 7.51 -8.79 -12.39
CA SER A 274 7.26 -9.83 -13.38
C SER A 274 5.78 -10.24 -13.38
N ALA A 275 5.37 -11.01 -14.38
CA ALA A 275 4.00 -11.54 -14.48
C ALA A 275 3.73 -12.74 -13.54
N SER A 276 4.75 -13.20 -12.81
CA SER A 276 4.67 -14.31 -11.86
C SER A 276 4.77 -13.79 -10.43
N PHE A 277 4.06 -14.40 -9.49
CA PHE A 277 4.16 -14.02 -8.08
C PHE A 277 5.58 -14.25 -7.56
N GLN A 278 6.14 -13.22 -6.94
CA GLN A 278 7.42 -13.26 -6.24
C GLN A 278 7.19 -12.84 -4.78
N ASN A 279 7.92 -13.46 -3.84
CA ASN A 279 7.91 -13.04 -2.45
C ASN A 279 8.78 -11.79 -2.27
N PHE A 280 8.19 -10.70 -1.76
CA PHE A 280 8.87 -9.44 -1.47
C PHE A 280 9.22 -9.30 0.03
N SER A 281 8.87 -10.27 0.86
CA SER A 281 9.16 -10.23 2.30
C SER A 281 10.58 -10.76 2.55
N PRO A 282 11.50 -9.96 3.15
CA PRO A 282 12.81 -10.46 3.55
C PRO A 282 12.70 -11.43 4.74
N ALA A 283 11.70 -11.24 5.59
CA ALA A 283 11.24 -12.16 6.63
C ALA A 283 9.71 -12.07 6.73
N SER A 284 9.06 -13.11 7.25
CA SER A 284 7.61 -13.09 7.44
C SER A 284 7.18 -11.96 8.37
N PHE A 285 6.07 -11.29 8.04
CA PHE A 285 5.43 -10.31 8.90
C PHE A 285 4.81 -11.03 10.09
N GLY A 286 5.39 -10.83 11.27
CA GLY A 286 4.90 -11.43 12.51
C GLY A 286 3.66 -10.72 13.05
N VAL A 287 2.76 -11.45 13.71
CA VAL A 287 1.63 -10.83 14.43
C VAL A 287 2.13 -9.87 15.52
N VAL A 288 1.76 -8.59 15.39
CA VAL A 288 2.12 -7.50 16.30
C VAL A 288 0.92 -7.01 17.11
N ALA A 289 1.18 -6.18 18.14
CA ALA A 289 0.12 -5.53 18.91
C ALA A 289 -0.82 -4.73 17.98
N GLY A 290 -2.13 -4.85 18.21
CA GLY A 290 -3.12 -4.22 17.36
C GLY A 290 -3.41 -4.96 16.06
N ASN A 291 -2.77 -6.12 15.82
CA ASN A 291 -3.01 -7.04 14.70
C ASN A 291 -2.97 -6.41 13.31
N ARG A 292 -2.19 -5.34 13.15
CA ARG A 292 -2.01 -4.66 11.86
C ARG A 292 -0.55 -4.38 11.61
N SER A 293 -0.11 -4.68 10.39
CA SER A 293 1.21 -4.31 9.89
C SER A 293 1.06 -3.27 8.79
N SER A 294 1.90 -2.23 8.84
CA SER A 294 1.96 -1.18 7.83
C SER A 294 3.34 -1.12 7.18
N PHE A 295 3.35 -0.75 5.91
CA PHE A 295 4.56 -0.51 5.11
C PHE A 295 4.21 0.37 3.92
N ILE A 296 5.22 0.95 3.26
CA ILE A 296 5.03 1.82 2.10
C ILE A 296 5.67 1.13 0.89
N PRO A 297 4.89 0.52 -0.01
CA PRO A 297 5.41 -0.02 -1.25
C PRO A 297 5.88 1.12 -2.16
N GLU A 298 7.00 0.90 -2.83
CA GLU A 298 7.61 1.88 -3.72
C GLU A 298 8.01 1.22 -5.04
N LEU A 299 7.84 1.98 -6.13
CA LEU A 299 8.33 1.65 -7.45
C LEU A 299 9.65 2.35 -7.68
N TYR A 300 10.67 1.59 -8.05
CA TYR A 300 11.99 2.08 -8.36
C TYR A 300 12.24 1.93 -9.86
N LEU A 301 12.69 3.01 -10.47
CA LEU A 301 13.03 3.07 -11.88
C LEU A 301 14.42 3.69 -12.02
N SER A 302 15.37 2.95 -12.60
CA SER A 302 16.73 3.46 -12.78
C SER A 302 16.72 4.70 -13.67
N ALA A 303 17.70 5.59 -13.53
CA ALA A 303 17.81 6.78 -14.38
C ALA A 303 17.90 6.42 -15.88
N GLU A 304 18.62 5.33 -16.19
CA GLU A 304 18.76 4.82 -17.56
C GLU A 304 17.44 4.28 -18.10
N ASP A 305 16.74 3.42 -17.33
CA ASP A 305 15.45 2.90 -17.74
C ASP A 305 14.42 4.02 -17.88
N PHE A 306 14.44 5.00 -16.98
CA PHE A 306 13.56 6.15 -17.02
C PHE A 306 13.73 6.95 -18.33
N LYS A 307 14.99 7.24 -18.69
CA LYS A 307 15.33 7.96 -19.91
C LYS A 307 15.05 7.16 -21.18
N ASN A 308 15.37 5.87 -21.19
CA ASN A 308 15.29 5.06 -22.41
C ASN A 308 13.88 4.51 -22.67
N ASN A 309 13.08 4.26 -21.62
CA ASN A 309 11.79 3.59 -21.74
C ASN A 309 10.58 4.48 -21.38
N PHE A 310 10.77 5.53 -20.58
CA PHE A 310 9.68 6.36 -20.03
C PHE A 310 9.84 7.86 -20.34
N PHE A 311 10.57 8.19 -21.40
CA PHE A 311 10.76 9.57 -21.84
C PHE A 311 9.62 10.08 -22.72
N GLU A 312 9.09 9.25 -23.61
CA GLU A 312 8.07 9.63 -24.59
C GLU A 312 6.79 10.19 -23.93
N ALA A 313 6.28 11.31 -24.44
CA ALA A 313 5.07 11.92 -23.92
C ALA A 313 3.85 11.02 -24.13
N GLY A 314 3.07 10.84 -23.07
CA GLY A 314 1.93 9.94 -23.09
C GLY A 314 1.61 9.37 -21.73
N THR A 315 0.86 8.29 -21.74
CA THR A 315 0.39 7.60 -20.53
C THR A 315 0.89 6.17 -20.55
N TYR A 316 1.57 5.76 -19.49
CA TYR A 316 1.99 4.39 -19.23
C TYR A 316 1.08 3.80 -18.14
N THR A 317 0.47 2.65 -18.40
CA THR A 317 -0.43 1.97 -17.46
C THR A 317 -0.05 0.51 -17.26
N PHE A 318 -0.16 0.06 -16.02
CA PHE A 318 -0.03 -1.34 -15.64
C PHE A 318 -0.77 -1.60 -14.33
N GLU A 319 -1.05 -2.87 -14.04
CA GLU A 319 -1.69 -3.29 -12.79
C GLU A 319 -0.75 -4.20 -12.00
N LEU A 320 -0.73 -4.00 -10.69
CA LEU A 320 -0.04 -4.84 -9.72
C LEU A 320 -1.08 -5.66 -8.95
N ASN A 321 -0.79 -6.94 -8.74
CA ASN A 321 -1.56 -7.81 -7.86
C ASN A 321 -0.69 -8.13 -6.65
N PHE A 322 -1.05 -7.57 -5.50
CA PHE A 322 -0.49 -7.89 -4.20
C PHE A 322 -1.26 -9.05 -3.57
N ASN A 323 -0.54 -9.91 -2.87
CA ASN A 323 -1.11 -11.04 -2.15
C ASN A 323 -0.43 -11.20 -0.80
N ALA A 324 -1.19 -11.07 0.28
CA ALA A 324 -0.74 -11.38 1.61
C ALA A 324 -1.10 -12.83 1.92
N THR A 325 -0.11 -13.72 1.97
CA THR A 325 -0.32 -15.17 2.12
C THR A 325 0.27 -15.64 3.45
N SER A 326 -0.47 -16.42 4.23
CA SER A 326 0.04 -16.99 5.48
C SER A 326 1.27 -17.86 5.23
N THR A 327 2.14 -18.02 6.23
CA THR A 327 3.38 -18.79 6.09
C THR A 327 3.17 -20.27 5.79
N ASP A 328 2.01 -20.82 6.15
CA ASP A 328 1.57 -22.19 5.83
C ASP A 328 0.80 -22.28 4.50
N ASN A 329 0.59 -21.16 3.81
CA ASN A 329 -0.18 -21.02 2.57
C ASN A 329 -1.67 -21.44 2.66
N SER A 330 -2.25 -21.49 3.86
CA SER A 330 -3.64 -21.90 4.06
C SER A 330 -4.66 -20.79 3.80
N ILE A 331 -4.28 -19.52 4.00
CA ILE A 331 -5.14 -18.36 3.79
C ILE A 331 -4.38 -17.25 3.05
N ASN A 332 -5.12 -16.46 2.28
CA ASN A 332 -4.55 -15.34 1.55
C ASN A 332 -5.52 -14.16 1.41
N SER A 333 -4.96 -12.99 1.08
CA SER A 333 -5.73 -11.78 0.80
C SER A 333 -5.12 -11.05 -0.39
N LEU A 334 -5.89 -10.96 -1.48
CA LEU A 334 -5.48 -10.31 -2.73
C LEU A 334 -5.91 -8.84 -2.78
N GLN A 335 -5.07 -8.02 -3.39
CA GLN A 335 -5.35 -6.61 -3.65
C GLN A 335 -4.73 -6.16 -4.98
N ASN A 336 -5.53 -5.49 -5.82
CA ASN A 336 -5.09 -5.02 -7.12
C ASN A 336 -4.89 -3.51 -7.12
N THR A 337 -3.76 -3.03 -7.64
CA THR A 337 -3.41 -1.61 -7.74
C THR A 337 -3.10 -1.26 -9.20
N ALA A 338 -3.91 -0.40 -9.80
CA ALA A 338 -3.60 0.18 -11.09
C ALA A 338 -2.61 1.33 -10.92
N VAL A 339 -1.62 1.43 -11.80
CA VAL A 339 -0.64 2.51 -11.83
C VAL A 339 -0.73 3.20 -13.17
N GLN A 340 -0.82 4.53 -13.15
CA GLN A 340 -0.83 5.41 -14.30
C GLN A 340 0.29 6.43 -14.15
N LEU A 341 1.28 6.34 -15.02
CA LEU A 341 2.36 7.30 -15.15
C LEU A 341 2.10 8.17 -16.38
N LYS A 342 1.84 9.45 -16.20
CA LYS A 342 1.59 10.41 -17.29
C LYS A 342 2.79 11.33 -17.47
N VAL A 343 3.39 11.26 -18.65
CA VAL A 343 4.49 12.13 -19.09
C VAL A 343 3.89 13.24 -19.94
N LEU A 344 4.01 14.48 -19.50
CA LEU A 344 3.50 15.63 -20.24
C LEU A 344 4.38 15.93 -21.45
N PRO A 345 3.80 16.37 -22.58
CA PRO A 345 4.55 16.93 -23.70
C PRO A 345 5.45 18.09 -23.26
N ARG A 346 6.74 17.99 -23.53
CA ARG A 346 7.76 18.97 -23.16
C ARG A 346 8.83 19.09 -24.24
N SER A 347 9.37 20.29 -24.33
CA SER A 347 10.05 20.78 -25.51
C SER A 347 10.99 21.90 -25.10
N GLU A 348 12.25 21.82 -25.51
CA GLU A 348 13.30 22.81 -25.24
C GLU A 348 14.26 22.88 -26.43
N ILE A 349 14.63 24.10 -26.83
CA ILE A 349 15.64 24.35 -27.84
C ILE A 349 16.57 25.46 -27.34
N THR A 350 17.87 25.24 -27.47
CA THR A 350 18.89 26.23 -27.12
C THR A 350 19.96 26.31 -28.20
N ILE A 351 20.56 27.48 -28.33
CA ILE A 351 21.71 27.72 -29.22
C ILE A 351 22.87 28.16 -28.30
N PRO A 352 23.89 27.29 -28.11
CA PRO A 352 25.06 27.63 -27.33
C PRO A 352 25.75 28.88 -27.88
N ASN A 353 26.43 29.63 -27.00
CA ASN A 353 27.07 30.91 -27.39
C ASN A 353 28.04 30.75 -28.57
N SER A 354 28.76 29.63 -28.65
CA SER A 354 29.71 29.31 -29.73
C SER A 354 29.04 29.18 -31.10
N GLY A 355 27.74 28.88 -31.15
CA GLY A 355 26.97 28.68 -32.38
C GLY A 355 26.14 29.90 -32.81
N ARG A 356 26.20 31.04 -32.12
CA ARG A 356 25.27 32.15 -32.40
C ARG A 356 25.63 32.99 -33.63
N ASN A 357 26.90 32.99 -34.03
CA ASN A 357 27.39 33.75 -35.18
C ASN A 357 28.06 32.82 -36.18
N VAL A 358 27.72 32.98 -37.46
CA VAL A 358 28.32 32.24 -38.58
C VAL A 358 28.80 33.25 -39.61
N ASN A 359 30.09 33.20 -39.94
CA ASN A 359 30.75 34.24 -40.74
C ASN A 359 31.33 33.65 -42.02
N PHE A 360 30.90 34.18 -43.16
CA PHE A 360 31.49 33.87 -44.47
C PHE A 360 32.39 35.02 -44.93
N ASN A 361 33.62 34.71 -45.29
CA ASN A 361 34.60 35.71 -45.74
C ASN A 361 34.86 35.57 -47.24
N PHE A 362 34.33 36.46 -48.08
CA PHE A 362 34.58 36.47 -49.52
C PHE A 362 35.70 37.45 -49.85
N ASN A 363 36.93 36.95 -50.02
CA ASN A 363 38.13 37.76 -50.25
C ASN A 363 39.05 37.21 -51.36
N THR A 364 38.73 36.05 -51.95
CA THR A 364 39.49 35.46 -53.05
C THR A 364 38.57 35.18 -54.24
N ALA A 365 39.11 35.17 -55.45
CA ALA A 365 38.36 34.78 -56.65
C ALA A 365 37.73 33.39 -56.51
N SER A 366 38.42 32.45 -55.86
CA SER A 366 37.88 31.10 -55.63
C SER A 366 36.61 31.12 -54.78
N HIS A 367 36.51 31.98 -53.77
CA HIS A 367 35.29 32.09 -52.96
C HIS A 367 34.10 32.56 -53.80
N TYR A 368 34.31 33.52 -54.72
CA TYR A 368 33.25 34.01 -55.61
C TYR A 368 32.89 32.99 -56.70
N THR A 369 33.85 32.19 -57.19
CA THR A 369 33.62 31.17 -58.21
C THR A 369 32.94 29.92 -57.67
N ASN A 370 33.40 29.41 -56.51
CA ASN A 370 33.01 28.10 -55.99
C ASN A 370 31.96 28.20 -54.86
N GLY A 371 31.72 29.39 -54.34
CA GLY A 371 30.94 29.55 -53.10
C GLY A 371 31.70 29.05 -51.87
N GLN A 372 30.99 28.96 -50.76
CA GLN A 372 31.53 28.53 -49.48
C GLN A 372 30.49 27.71 -48.71
N SER A 373 30.97 26.74 -47.91
CA SER A 373 30.13 25.99 -46.97
C SER A 373 30.83 25.92 -45.61
N GLN A 374 30.05 26.00 -44.54
CA GLN A 374 30.52 25.89 -43.16
C GLN A 374 29.59 24.97 -42.37
N MET A 375 30.18 24.02 -41.64
CA MET A 375 29.47 23.17 -40.69
C MET A 375 29.69 23.72 -39.28
N ILE A 376 28.63 24.00 -38.55
CA ILE A 376 28.70 24.42 -37.16
C ILE A 376 28.27 23.23 -36.29
N PRO A 377 29.22 22.56 -35.62
CA PRO A 377 28.91 21.38 -34.81
C PRO A 377 28.10 21.77 -33.57
N ASN A 378 27.10 20.96 -33.21
CA ASN A 378 26.24 21.14 -32.05
C ASN A 378 25.67 22.57 -31.92
N GLN A 379 25.34 23.21 -33.04
CA GLN A 379 24.83 24.58 -33.03
C GLN A 379 23.48 24.67 -32.30
N ILE A 380 22.66 23.64 -32.42
CA ILE A 380 21.36 23.56 -31.75
C ILE A 380 21.40 22.41 -30.77
N VAL A 381 20.99 22.64 -29.53
CA VAL A 381 20.71 21.58 -28.56
C VAL A 381 19.20 21.51 -28.39
N LEU A 382 18.63 20.36 -28.74
CA LEU A 382 17.18 20.13 -28.75
C LEU A 382 16.81 18.98 -27.83
N SER A 383 15.77 19.21 -27.03
CA SER A 383 15.09 18.21 -26.22
C SER A 383 13.61 18.23 -26.52
N ASN A 384 13.06 17.10 -26.95
CA ASN A 384 11.63 16.93 -27.17
C ASN A 384 11.24 15.49 -26.87
N ASN A 385 10.19 15.29 -26.07
CA ASN A 385 9.69 13.96 -25.78
C ASN A 385 8.54 13.50 -26.70
N GLU A 386 8.21 14.28 -27.72
CA GLU A 386 7.37 13.87 -28.83
C GLU A 386 8.21 13.75 -30.11
N SER A 387 7.65 13.08 -31.13
CA SER A 387 8.17 13.18 -32.48
C SER A 387 8.08 14.63 -32.95
N PHE A 388 9.01 15.10 -33.80
CA PHE A 388 9.09 16.51 -34.16
C PHE A 388 9.68 16.80 -35.53
N GLU A 389 9.47 18.02 -35.97
CA GLU A 389 10.07 18.59 -37.18
C GLU A 389 10.79 19.89 -36.83
N LEU A 390 11.96 20.12 -37.44
CA LEU A 390 12.74 21.34 -37.23
C LEU A 390 12.64 22.24 -38.46
N TYR A 391 12.48 23.54 -38.22
CA TYR A 391 12.35 24.57 -39.23
C TYR A 391 13.37 25.68 -39.02
N VAL A 392 13.70 26.35 -40.12
CA VAL A 392 14.51 27.57 -40.13
C VAL A 392 13.82 28.64 -40.99
N LYS A 393 13.94 29.90 -40.57
CA LYS A 393 13.58 31.08 -41.38
C LYS A 393 14.54 32.24 -41.13
N SER A 394 14.58 33.20 -42.05
CA SER A 394 15.19 34.50 -41.79
C SER A 394 14.20 35.47 -41.14
N ASP A 395 14.75 36.50 -40.49
CA ASP A 395 13.97 37.69 -40.12
C ASP A 395 13.49 38.47 -41.35
N GLU A 396 14.32 38.56 -42.40
CA GLU A 396 14.03 39.32 -43.62
C GLU A 396 14.33 38.56 -44.92
N ASN A 397 13.86 39.09 -46.06
CA ASN A 397 14.16 38.54 -47.40
C ASN A 397 15.52 38.97 -47.96
N TYR A 398 16.21 39.90 -47.30
CA TYR A 398 17.46 40.47 -47.75
C TYR A 398 18.43 40.67 -46.58
N PHE A 399 19.72 40.55 -46.85
CA PHE A 399 20.76 40.88 -45.87
C PHE A 399 20.77 42.38 -45.56
N LYS A 400 21.21 42.72 -44.34
CA LYS A 400 21.33 44.09 -43.84
C LYS A 400 22.78 44.54 -43.81
N LYS A 401 23.05 45.82 -44.10
CA LYS A 401 24.33 46.50 -43.90
C LYS A 401 24.15 47.59 -42.85
N GLY A 402 24.83 47.51 -41.72
CA GLY A 402 24.67 48.49 -40.63
C GLY A 402 23.21 48.64 -40.14
N GLY A 403 22.43 47.55 -40.19
CA GLY A 403 21.00 47.54 -39.85
C GLY A 403 20.04 47.90 -40.99
N LEU A 404 20.53 48.44 -42.11
CA LEU A 404 19.71 48.83 -43.27
C LEU A 404 19.59 47.70 -44.28
N GLN A 405 18.39 47.48 -44.83
CA GLN A 405 18.14 46.45 -45.84
C GLN A 405 18.93 46.71 -47.13
N THR A 406 19.43 45.66 -47.77
CA THR A 406 20.16 45.71 -49.03
C THR A 406 19.39 45.00 -50.17
N ASN A 407 20.01 44.90 -51.36
CA ASN A 407 19.49 44.10 -52.47
C ASN A 407 20.07 42.68 -52.54
N ILE A 408 20.83 42.25 -51.53
CA ILE A 408 21.38 40.88 -51.46
C ILE A 408 20.30 39.98 -50.86
N ASN A 409 19.73 39.09 -51.67
CA ASN A 409 18.63 38.22 -51.26
C ASN A 409 19.10 37.19 -50.21
N SER A 410 18.29 36.90 -49.20
CA SER A 410 18.58 35.89 -48.18
C SER A 410 18.71 34.49 -48.76
N ASN A 411 18.01 34.19 -49.86
CA ASN A 411 17.96 32.87 -50.48
C ASN A 411 19.31 32.38 -51.05
N ILE A 412 20.31 33.27 -51.16
CA ILE A 412 21.68 32.87 -51.51
C ILE A 412 22.31 32.04 -50.39
N LEU A 413 21.81 32.15 -49.16
CA LEU A 413 22.21 31.29 -48.05
C LEU A 413 21.26 30.10 -47.96
N GLN A 414 21.84 28.91 -48.06
CA GLN A 414 21.16 27.64 -47.89
C GLN A 414 21.52 27.05 -46.53
N ILE A 415 20.51 26.55 -45.83
CA ILE A 415 20.65 25.91 -44.52
C ILE A 415 20.30 24.44 -44.67
N GLY A 416 21.19 23.58 -44.19
CA GLY A 416 20.99 22.15 -44.10
C GLY A 416 21.41 21.62 -42.74
N MET A 417 21.23 20.33 -42.54
CA MET A 417 21.76 19.62 -41.38
C MET A 417 22.73 18.54 -41.83
N ASP A 418 23.67 18.21 -40.95
CA ASP A 418 24.59 17.09 -41.17
C ASP A 418 23.82 15.77 -41.36
N GLY A 419 24.23 14.97 -42.35
CA GLY A 419 23.52 13.75 -42.77
C GLY A 419 22.19 13.97 -43.52
N SER A 420 21.73 15.21 -43.72
CA SER A 420 20.57 15.54 -44.55
C SER A 420 20.99 15.89 -45.98
N SER A 421 20.27 15.36 -46.96
CA SER A 421 20.41 15.76 -48.38
C SER A 421 19.69 17.08 -48.70
N VAL A 422 18.96 17.63 -47.73
CA VAL A 422 18.12 18.82 -47.91
C VAL A 422 18.90 20.06 -47.50
N ASP A 423 19.41 20.80 -48.50
CA ASP A 423 19.87 22.18 -48.34
C ASP A 423 18.77 23.13 -48.81
N THR A 424 18.28 23.96 -47.89
CA THR A 424 17.10 24.76 -48.11
C THR A 424 17.44 26.25 -48.21
N PRO A 425 17.11 26.93 -49.32
CA PRO A 425 17.31 28.37 -49.45
C PRO A 425 16.55 29.15 -48.39
N LEU A 426 17.18 30.12 -47.74
CA LEU A 426 16.59 30.87 -46.65
C LEU A 426 15.47 31.82 -47.11
N SER A 427 14.42 31.97 -46.30
CA SER A 427 13.32 32.92 -46.53
C SER A 427 12.60 33.26 -45.22
N LYS A 428 11.72 34.28 -45.25
CA LYS A 428 10.84 34.60 -44.10
C LYS A 428 9.83 33.50 -43.77
N THR A 429 9.46 32.68 -44.75
CA THR A 429 8.60 31.51 -44.53
C THR A 429 9.42 30.40 -43.88
N PRO A 430 8.97 29.79 -42.77
CA PRO A 430 9.61 28.62 -42.17
C PRO A 430 9.77 27.51 -43.19
N LYS A 431 10.98 26.99 -43.31
CA LYS A 431 11.26 25.82 -44.13
C LYS A 431 11.85 24.71 -43.28
N LYS A 432 11.41 23.49 -43.57
CA LYS A 432 11.76 22.29 -42.81
C LYS A 432 13.17 21.84 -43.16
N ILE A 433 13.96 21.51 -42.14
CA ILE A 433 15.35 21.05 -42.26
C ILE A 433 15.58 19.68 -41.58
N LEU A 434 14.67 19.26 -40.70
CA LEU A 434 14.60 17.90 -40.16
C LEU A 434 13.15 17.41 -40.22
N PHE A 435 13.01 16.18 -40.70
CA PHE A 435 11.74 15.47 -40.83
C PHE A 435 11.72 14.30 -39.85
N ASN A 436 10.56 14.03 -39.26
CA ASN A 436 10.32 12.85 -38.40
C ASN A 436 11.41 12.64 -37.33
N GLY A 437 11.83 13.71 -36.67
CA GLY A 437 12.69 13.62 -35.50
C GLY A 437 12.01 12.77 -34.42
N THR A 438 12.74 11.80 -33.87
CA THR A 438 12.24 10.96 -32.77
C THR A 438 12.44 11.65 -31.43
N PRO A 439 11.64 11.32 -30.39
CA PRO A 439 11.88 11.80 -29.03
C PRO A 439 13.35 11.71 -28.63
N VAL A 440 13.92 12.81 -28.15
CA VAL A 440 15.32 12.89 -27.74
C VAL A 440 15.54 13.90 -26.61
N LEU A 441 16.51 13.62 -25.75
CA LEU A 441 16.98 14.52 -24.70
C LEU A 441 18.39 15.00 -25.04
N ASP A 442 18.57 16.33 -25.06
CA ASP A 442 19.84 17.04 -25.21
C ASP A 442 20.61 16.68 -26.49
N ARG A 443 19.90 16.50 -27.61
CA ARG A 443 20.53 16.21 -28.90
C ARG A 443 21.21 17.45 -29.45
N GLY A 444 22.53 17.39 -29.60
CA GLY A 444 23.28 18.32 -30.42
C GLY A 444 23.02 18.08 -31.91
N LEU A 445 22.68 19.14 -32.64
CA LEU A 445 22.47 19.14 -34.10
C LEU A 445 23.53 20.00 -34.77
N ASN A 446 24.22 19.41 -35.73
CA ASN A 446 25.17 20.07 -36.61
C ASN A 446 24.41 20.74 -37.76
N ILE A 447 24.66 22.02 -37.98
CA ILE A 447 23.99 22.80 -39.03
C ILE A 447 25.01 23.20 -40.08
N ARG A 448 24.66 22.95 -41.34
CA ARG A 448 25.44 23.34 -42.50
C ARG A 448 24.87 24.62 -43.09
N TYR A 449 25.76 25.57 -43.35
CA TYR A 449 25.49 26.81 -44.04
C TYR A 449 26.21 26.77 -45.37
N THR A 450 25.52 27.05 -46.46
CA THR A 450 26.12 27.03 -47.80
C THR A 450 25.70 28.25 -48.58
N ILE A 451 26.67 28.98 -49.13
CA ILE A 451 26.44 29.95 -50.19
C ILE A 451 26.98 29.30 -51.48
N PRO A 452 26.10 28.80 -52.36
CA PRO A 452 26.52 28.09 -53.56
C PRO A 452 27.18 29.03 -54.57
N PRO A 453 27.89 28.52 -55.59
CA PRO A 453 28.53 29.31 -56.64
C PRO A 453 27.67 30.46 -57.19
N ALA A 454 26.42 30.20 -57.57
CA ALA A 454 25.52 31.21 -58.11
C ALA A 454 25.20 32.32 -57.11
N GLY A 455 25.03 31.97 -55.83
CA GLY A 455 24.83 32.92 -54.74
C GLY A 455 26.08 33.77 -54.51
N ALA A 456 27.27 33.15 -54.52
CA ALA A 456 28.55 33.83 -54.36
C ALA A 456 28.86 34.79 -55.50
N GLN A 457 28.58 34.40 -56.75
CA GLN A 457 28.73 35.28 -57.92
C GLN A 457 27.84 36.53 -57.81
N SER A 458 26.66 36.43 -57.20
CA SER A 458 25.77 37.58 -56.95
C SER A 458 26.35 38.63 -55.97
N LEU A 459 27.41 38.26 -55.23
CA LEU A 459 28.14 39.15 -54.32
C LEU A 459 29.26 39.93 -55.02
N VAL A 460 29.61 39.59 -56.26
CA VAL A 460 30.62 40.33 -57.03
C VAL A 460 30.16 41.76 -57.29
N GLY A 461 31.02 42.73 -57.03
CA GLY A 461 30.71 44.16 -57.19
C GLY A 461 29.85 44.74 -56.05
N LYS A 462 29.50 43.96 -55.03
CA LYS A 462 28.96 44.50 -53.77
C LYS A 462 30.06 45.20 -52.98
N GLU A 463 29.68 46.15 -52.15
CA GLU A 463 30.59 46.91 -51.31
C GLU A 463 31.34 45.99 -50.33
N ASN A 464 32.62 46.26 -50.10
CA ASN A 464 33.44 45.47 -49.17
C ASN A 464 33.11 45.84 -47.73
N THR A 465 32.12 45.15 -47.15
CA THR A 465 31.61 45.40 -45.81
C THR A 465 30.90 44.17 -45.26
N THR A 466 30.45 44.22 -44.01
CA THR A 466 29.71 43.13 -43.38
C THR A 466 28.22 43.25 -43.69
N TYR A 467 27.66 42.15 -44.19
CA TYR A 467 26.24 41.96 -44.40
C TYR A 467 25.73 40.91 -43.41
N SER A 468 24.63 41.20 -42.71
CA SER A 468 24.10 40.34 -41.64
C SER A 468 22.62 40.03 -41.85
N ILE A 469 22.19 38.85 -41.40
CA ILE A 469 20.78 38.46 -41.35
C ILE A 469 20.55 37.60 -40.11
N ASN A 470 19.38 37.70 -39.49
CA ASN A 470 19.06 36.87 -38.32
C ASN A 470 18.32 35.61 -38.76
N LEU A 471 18.62 34.51 -38.08
CA LEU A 471 18.02 33.21 -38.30
C LEU A 471 17.20 32.81 -37.09
N TYR A 472 16.01 32.27 -37.33
CA TYR A 472 15.18 31.68 -36.30
C TYR A 472 15.01 30.19 -36.56
N TYR A 473 15.31 29.41 -35.52
CA TYR A 473 15.00 28.00 -35.47
C TYR A 473 13.75 27.80 -34.63
N SER A 474 12.87 26.93 -35.09
CA SER A 474 11.67 26.52 -34.38
C SER A 474 11.41 25.06 -34.67
N PHE A 475 10.78 24.35 -33.75
CA PHE A 475 10.34 22.99 -33.99
C PHE A 475 8.87 22.82 -33.61
N THR A 476 8.25 21.83 -34.21
CA THR A 476 6.85 21.48 -33.99
C THR A 476 6.78 20.01 -33.62
N ALA A 477 6.10 19.68 -32.54
CA ALA A 477 5.78 18.30 -32.21
C ALA A 477 4.68 17.78 -33.14
N ILE A 478 4.85 16.58 -33.68
CA ILE A 478 3.94 15.94 -34.66
C ILE A 478 3.20 14.75 -34.07
#